data_AF-A0A543PDG9-F1
#
_entry.id   AF-A0A543PDG9-F1
#
_cell.length_a   1.000
_cell.length_b   1.000
_cell.length_c   1.000
_cell.angle_alpha   90.00
_cell.angle_beta   90.00
_cell.angle_gamma   90.00
#
_symmetry.space_group_name_H-M   'P 1'
#
loop_
_entity.id
_entity.type
_entity.pdbx_description
1 polymer ?
#
loop_
_entity_poly.entity_id
_entity_poly.type
_entity_poly.pdbx_seq_one_letter_code
_entity_poly.pdbx_strand_id
1 'polypeptide(L)'
;MATTRSKAERFDASYRSLPVYWPVRWRLLWIARSDRRAGLPIGLSAETTPALRDLVARRDDACEHERTRYYAHVRPIDVRLAEIDTELVALKRTLAEKAEAAVRAAVPPSEEELVRRKAGERDLPPELVRQRRVLEHQRIADAAREAELDAQRRLDATLAEEAELAARRQNRADVTRSRALRLVEYADRLAALYRRALIRRHPQRDALVSSWRSDLAGPPAWVLADDIIPSHRAPGAAA
;
A
#
# COMPACT_ATOMS: atom_id res chain seq x y z
N MET A 1 -1.48 1.67 28.21
CA MET A 1 -2.65 1.77 27.31
C MET A 1 -2.29 2.70 26.16
N ALA A 2 -1.94 2.13 25.00
CA ALA A 2 -1.59 2.91 23.82
C ALA A 2 -2.88 3.48 23.22
N THR A 3 -3.03 4.80 23.24
CA THR A 3 -4.10 5.51 22.54
C THR A 3 -3.93 5.30 21.04
N THR A 4 -4.79 4.47 20.46
CA THR A 4 -5.02 4.43 19.01
C THR A 4 -5.57 5.79 18.58
N ARG A 5 -4.67 6.75 18.30
CA ARG A 5 -5.03 7.94 17.54
C ARG A 5 -5.64 7.46 16.24
N SER A 6 -6.90 7.82 16.00
CA SER A 6 -7.58 7.45 14.75
C SER A 6 -6.73 7.95 13.58
N LYS A 7 -6.52 7.12 12.56
CA LYS A 7 -5.78 7.49 11.34
C LYS A 7 -6.34 8.76 10.67
N ALA A 8 -7.55 9.18 11.03
CA ALA A 8 -8.17 10.41 10.56
C ALA A 8 -7.44 11.70 11.01
N GLU A 9 -6.47 11.66 11.92
CA GLU A 9 -5.76 12.87 12.39
C GLU A 9 -4.41 13.13 11.71
N ARG A 10 -3.93 12.25 10.81
CA ARG A 10 -2.66 12.47 10.08
C ARG A 10 -2.87 13.14 8.73
N PHE A 11 -3.68 14.20 8.67
CA PHE A 11 -3.83 14.99 7.46
C PHE A 11 -2.87 16.18 7.47
N ASP A 12 -2.09 16.26 6.40
CA ASP A 12 -1.09 17.29 6.14
C ASP A 12 -1.71 18.71 6.20
N ALA A 13 -1.14 19.59 7.01
CA ALA A 13 -1.54 20.99 7.17
C ALA A 13 -1.38 21.81 5.87
N SER A 14 -0.75 21.25 4.83
CA SER A 14 -0.68 21.81 3.49
C SER A 14 -1.96 21.63 2.65
N TYR A 15 -3.07 21.22 3.28
CA TYR A 15 -4.39 20.98 2.67
C TYR A 15 -4.99 22.23 1.99
N ARG A 16 -4.53 22.54 0.78
CA ARG A 16 -5.13 23.55 -0.08
C ARG A 16 -6.13 22.87 -1.01
N SER A 17 -7.38 23.00 -0.62
CA SER A 17 -8.52 22.68 -1.45
C SER A 17 -8.46 23.34 -2.83
N LEU A 18 -8.96 22.65 -3.86
CA LEU A 18 -8.87 23.11 -5.25
C LEU A 18 -9.63 24.45 -5.46
N PRO A 19 -9.01 25.44 -6.10
CA PRO A 19 -9.67 26.69 -6.42
C PRO A 19 -10.75 26.47 -7.49
N VAL A 20 -11.89 27.13 -7.35
CA VAL A 20 -12.93 27.12 -8.38
C VAL A 20 -12.55 28.09 -9.49
N TYR A 21 -12.29 27.53 -10.68
CA TYR A 21 -11.96 28.30 -11.87
C TYR A 21 -13.11 29.24 -12.27
N TRP A 22 -12.79 30.49 -12.60
CA TRP A 22 -13.78 31.56 -12.78
C TRP A 22 -14.86 31.24 -13.84
N PRO A 23 -14.58 30.63 -15.00
CA PRO A 23 -15.60 30.29 -15.99
C PRO A 23 -16.57 29.23 -15.49
N VAL A 24 -16.07 28.24 -14.73
CA VAL A 24 -16.91 27.20 -14.12
C VAL A 24 -17.91 27.84 -13.17
N ARG A 25 -17.42 28.78 -12.34
CA ARG A 25 -18.27 29.56 -11.45
C ARG A 25 -19.36 30.32 -12.22
N TRP A 26 -19.00 31.07 -13.27
CA TRP A 26 -19.99 31.81 -14.07
C TRP A 26 -21.01 30.91 -14.74
N ARG A 27 -20.57 29.78 -15.32
CA ARG A 27 -21.45 28.80 -15.92
C ARG A 27 -22.48 28.28 -14.91
N LEU A 28 -22.04 27.92 -13.70
CA LEU A 28 -22.95 27.45 -12.65
C LEU A 28 -23.94 28.52 -12.19
N LEU A 29 -23.50 29.79 -12.08
CA LEU A 29 -24.40 30.91 -11.78
C LEU A 29 -25.46 31.09 -12.87
N TRP A 30 -25.07 30.95 -14.14
CA TRP A 30 -25.99 31.09 -15.27
C TRP A 30 -26.99 29.93 -15.33
N ILE A 31 -26.54 28.69 -15.14
CA ILE A 31 -27.42 27.51 -15.06
C ILE A 31 -28.39 27.67 -13.90
N ALA A 32 -27.92 28.02 -12.70
CA ALA A 32 -28.80 28.25 -11.54
C ALA A 32 -29.85 29.34 -11.80
N ARG A 33 -29.50 30.39 -12.57
CA ARG A 33 -30.45 31.43 -12.96
C ARG A 33 -31.51 30.91 -13.94
N SER A 34 -31.11 30.09 -14.90
CA SER A 34 -32.01 29.44 -15.87
C SER A 34 -32.96 28.48 -15.16
N ASP A 35 -32.42 27.60 -14.31
CA ASP A 35 -33.17 26.60 -13.55
C ASP A 35 -34.23 27.24 -12.64
N ARG A 36 -33.87 28.35 -11.99
CA ARG A 36 -34.81 29.14 -11.20
C ARG A 36 -35.96 29.69 -12.04
N ARG A 37 -35.70 30.15 -13.27
CA ARG A 37 -36.75 30.66 -14.17
C ARG A 37 -37.65 29.55 -14.70
N ALA A 38 -37.11 28.35 -14.84
CA ALA A 38 -37.86 27.17 -15.25
C ALA A 38 -38.73 26.57 -14.12
N GLY A 39 -38.68 27.12 -12.90
CA GLY A 39 -39.46 26.63 -11.78
C GLY A 39 -39.06 25.24 -11.31
N LEU A 40 -37.81 24.81 -11.57
CA LEU A 40 -37.32 23.49 -11.13
C LEU A 40 -37.52 23.32 -9.61
N PRO A 41 -37.90 22.11 -9.16
CA PRO A 41 -38.17 21.86 -7.76
C PRO A 41 -36.92 22.17 -6.93
N ILE A 42 -37.12 22.88 -5.83
CA ILE A 42 -36.03 23.35 -5.00
C ILE A 42 -35.70 22.25 -4.01
N GLY A 43 -35.12 21.18 -4.55
CA GLY A 43 -34.37 20.29 -3.71
C GLY A 43 -32.93 20.75 -3.61
N LEU A 44 -32.36 20.52 -2.44
CA LEU A 44 -30.94 20.71 -2.19
C LEU A 44 -30.18 19.39 -2.32
N SER A 45 -30.81 18.32 -2.83
CA SER A 45 -30.19 17.02 -3.06
C SER A 45 -29.77 16.85 -4.53
N ALA A 46 -28.84 15.93 -4.77
CA ALA A 46 -28.35 15.64 -6.12
C ALA A 46 -29.47 15.30 -7.11
N GLU A 47 -30.53 14.63 -6.66
CA GLU A 47 -31.63 14.12 -7.51
C GLU A 47 -32.53 15.21 -8.09
N THR A 48 -32.49 16.40 -7.51
CA THR A 48 -33.53 17.42 -7.73
C THR A 48 -33.22 18.38 -8.87
N THR A 49 -31.96 18.55 -9.26
CA THR A 49 -31.60 19.36 -10.43
C THR A 49 -30.61 18.62 -11.35
N PRO A 50 -30.75 18.75 -12.68
CA PRO A 50 -29.80 18.15 -13.63
C PRO A 50 -28.35 18.61 -13.39
N ALA A 51 -28.16 19.86 -12.97
CA ALA A 51 -26.83 20.41 -12.69
C ALA A 51 -26.14 19.72 -11.51
N LEU A 52 -26.88 19.42 -10.43
CA LEU A 52 -26.33 18.70 -9.29
C LEU A 52 -26.05 17.22 -9.63
N ARG A 53 -26.91 16.58 -10.45
CA ARG A 53 -26.65 15.24 -10.99
C ARG A 53 -25.37 15.18 -11.83
N ASP A 54 -25.16 16.13 -12.74
CA ASP A 54 -23.96 16.23 -13.56
C ASP A 54 -22.69 16.43 -12.71
N LEU A 55 -22.78 17.22 -11.62
CA LEU A 55 -21.66 17.36 -10.68
C LEU A 55 -21.32 16.06 -9.94
N VAL A 56 -22.32 15.27 -9.53
CA VAL A 56 -22.11 13.95 -8.93
C VAL A 56 -21.48 12.99 -9.94
N ALA A 57 -22.04 12.90 -11.15
CA ALA A 57 -21.52 12.00 -12.19
C ALA A 57 -20.05 12.29 -12.52
N ARG A 58 -19.70 13.58 -12.74
CA ARG A 58 -18.30 13.97 -13.02
C ARG A 58 -17.36 13.68 -11.86
N ARG A 59 -17.82 13.85 -10.63
CA ARG A 59 -17.05 13.51 -9.43
C ARG A 59 -16.78 12.00 -9.40
N ASP A 60 -17.81 11.19 -9.59
CA ASP A 60 -17.72 9.74 -9.55
C ASP A 60 -16.82 9.20 -10.65
N ASP A 61 -16.95 9.71 -11.89
CA ASP A 61 -16.07 9.38 -13.01
C ASP A 61 -14.61 9.73 -12.71
N ALA A 62 -14.35 10.91 -12.14
CA ALA A 62 -12.99 11.33 -11.79
C ALA A 62 -12.41 10.48 -10.64
N CYS A 63 -13.22 10.11 -9.66
CA CYS A 63 -12.84 9.20 -8.58
C CYS A 63 -12.51 7.81 -9.14
N GLU A 64 -13.35 7.23 -10.00
CA GLU A 64 -13.10 5.92 -10.61
C GLU A 64 -11.88 5.94 -11.56
N HIS A 65 -11.60 7.07 -12.19
CA HIS A 65 -10.36 7.25 -12.95
C HIS A 65 -9.12 7.17 -12.04
N GLU A 66 -9.11 7.85 -10.89
CA GLU A 66 -8.02 7.74 -9.91
C GLU A 66 -7.89 6.31 -9.37
N ARG A 67 -9.01 5.61 -9.13
CA ARG A 67 -9.01 4.21 -8.69
C ARG A 67 -8.42 3.28 -9.74
N THR A 68 -8.80 3.44 -11.00
CA THR A 68 -8.25 2.65 -12.12
C THR A 68 -6.75 2.90 -12.26
N ARG A 69 -6.33 4.15 -12.17
CA ARG A 69 -4.92 4.55 -12.19
C ARG A 69 -4.14 3.92 -11.02
N TYR A 70 -4.71 3.90 -9.82
CA TYR A 70 -4.11 3.22 -8.67
C TYR A 70 -3.86 1.74 -8.95
N TYR A 71 -4.87 0.99 -9.41
CA TYR A 71 -4.71 -0.43 -9.69
C TYR A 71 -3.69 -0.71 -10.78
N ALA A 72 -3.66 0.11 -11.85
CA ALA A 72 -2.65 0.00 -12.90
C ALA A 72 -1.22 0.19 -12.35
N HIS A 73 -1.03 1.11 -11.41
CA HIS A 73 0.27 1.35 -10.78
C HIS A 73 0.66 0.28 -9.76
N VAL A 74 -0.29 -0.25 -8.99
CA VAL A 74 0.00 -1.21 -7.91
C VAL A 74 0.10 -2.65 -8.40
N ARG A 75 -0.53 -3.02 -9.52
CA ARG A 75 -0.44 -4.36 -10.11
C ARG A 75 0.99 -4.95 -10.17
N PRO A 76 2.03 -4.26 -10.70
CA PRO A 76 3.38 -4.82 -10.68
C PRO A 76 3.96 -5.02 -9.26
N ILE A 77 3.55 -4.19 -8.30
CA ILE A 77 3.95 -4.36 -6.89
C ILE A 77 3.27 -5.61 -6.31
N ASP A 78 1.97 -5.79 -6.55
CA ASP A 78 1.24 -6.96 -6.06
C ASP A 78 1.78 -8.27 -6.66
N VAL A 79 2.17 -8.26 -7.93
CA VAL A 79 2.83 -9.42 -8.57
C VAL A 79 4.17 -9.72 -7.90
N ARG A 80 5.03 -8.71 -7.71
CA ARG A 80 6.34 -8.90 -7.06
C ARG A 80 6.21 -9.36 -5.61
N LEU A 81 5.24 -8.84 -4.86
CA LEU A 81 4.96 -9.31 -3.49
C LEU A 81 4.56 -10.79 -3.47
N ALA A 82 3.73 -11.23 -4.42
CA ALA A 82 3.37 -12.64 -4.53
C ALA A 82 4.56 -13.54 -4.91
N GLU A 83 5.47 -13.06 -5.78
CA GLU A 83 6.73 -13.76 -6.08
C GLU A 83 7.61 -13.88 -4.83
N ILE A 84 7.78 -12.77 -4.09
CA ILE A 84 8.54 -12.75 -2.83
C ILE A 84 7.97 -13.75 -1.81
N ASP A 85 6.65 -13.83 -1.66
CA ASP A 85 6.02 -14.81 -0.76
C ASP A 85 6.45 -16.25 -1.10
N THR A 86 6.55 -16.59 -2.39
CA THR A 86 7.04 -17.91 -2.84
C THR A 86 8.54 -18.09 -2.61
N GLU A 87 9.34 -17.05 -2.86
CA GLU A 87 10.80 -17.05 -2.65
C GLU A 87 11.14 -17.23 -1.16
N LEU A 88 10.41 -16.58 -0.26
CA LEU A 88 10.65 -16.63 1.18
C LEU A 88 10.53 -18.04 1.75
N VAL A 89 9.61 -18.87 1.24
CA VAL A 89 9.48 -20.28 1.66
C VAL A 89 10.75 -21.06 1.32
N ALA A 90 11.26 -20.90 0.10
CA ALA A 90 12.47 -21.58 -0.36
C ALA A 90 13.73 -21.08 0.37
N LEU A 91 13.82 -19.77 0.61
CA LEU A 91 14.94 -19.16 1.34
C LEU A 91 14.99 -19.59 2.80
N LYS A 92 13.85 -19.64 3.50
CA LYS A 92 13.76 -20.15 4.88
C LYS A 92 14.22 -21.60 4.98
N ARG A 93 13.79 -22.45 4.03
CA ARG A 93 14.25 -23.84 3.96
C ARG A 93 15.75 -23.93 3.70
N THR A 94 16.26 -23.14 2.74
CA THR A 94 17.70 -23.11 2.42
C THR A 94 18.53 -22.69 3.63
N LEU A 95 18.09 -21.66 4.35
CA LEU A 95 18.76 -21.20 5.57
C LEU A 95 18.79 -22.31 6.63
N ALA A 96 17.68 -23.01 6.86
CA ALA A 96 17.65 -24.14 7.80
C ALA A 96 18.64 -25.24 7.40
N GLU A 97 18.67 -25.63 6.12
CA GLU A 97 19.60 -26.64 5.60
C GLU A 97 21.08 -26.20 5.78
N LYS A 98 21.39 -24.91 5.56
CA LYS A 98 22.76 -24.38 5.73
C LYS A 98 23.15 -24.23 7.21
N ALA A 99 22.24 -23.79 8.06
CA ALA A 99 22.46 -23.70 9.51
C ALA A 99 22.75 -25.09 10.10
N GLU A 100 21.99 -26.12 9.71
CA GLU A 100 22.30 -27.49 10.12
C GLU A 100 23.67 -27.97 9.62
N ALA A 101 24.04 -27.65 8.37
CA ALA A 101 25.34 -28.01 7.83
C ALA A 101 26.48 -27.31 8.59
N ALA A 102 26.31 -26.04 8.96
CA ALA A 102 27.26 -25.30 9.78
C ALA A 102 27.40 -25.90 11.19
N VAL A 103 26.28 -26.27 11.84
CA VAL A 103 26.28 -26.96 13.14
C VAL A 103 27.03 -28.30 13.04
N ARG A 104 26.77 -29.10 12.01
CA ARG A 104 27.48 -30.37 11.79
C ARG A 104 28.98 -30.16 11.55
N ALA A 105 29.36 -29.16 10.76
CA ALA A 105 30.76 -28.87 10.47
C ALA A 105 31.52 -28.27 11.67
N ALA A 106 30.81 -27.64 12.62
CA ALA A 106 31.42 -27.10 13.84
C ALA A 106 31.83 -28.20 14.86
N VAL A 107 31.34 -29.44 14.71
CA VAL A 107 31.74 -30.55 15.56
C VAL A 107 33.22 -30.88 15.29
N PRO A 108 34.10 -30.87 16.32
CA PRO A 108 35.51 -31.21 16.14
C PRO A 108 35.70 -32.60 15.54
N PRO A 109 36.72 -32.80 14.68
CA PRO A 109 36.99 -34.12 14.10
C PRO A 109 37.41 -35.09 15.21
N SER A 110 36.92 -36.32 15.10
CA SER A 110 37.30 -37.42 15.99
C SER A 110 38.76 -37.82 15.77
N GLU A 111 39.36 -38.48 16.78
CA GLU A 111 40.75 -38.95 16.67
C GLU A 111 40.94 -39.91 15.49
N GLU A 112 39.94 -40.76 15.21
CA GLU A 112 39.93 -41.67 14.06
C GLU A 112 39.99 -40.91 12.72
N GLU A 113 39.28 -39.79 12.60
CA GLU A 113 39.29 -38.95 11.40
C GLU A 113 40.61 -38.20 11.24
N LEU A 114 41.23 -37.79 12.36
CA LEU A 114 42.53 -37.10 12.37
C LEU A 114 43.67 -38.00 11.91
N VAL A 115 43.62 -39.30 12.22
CA VAL A 115 44.64 -40.28 11.79
C VAL A 115 44.33 -40.93 10.43
N ARG A 116 43.13 -40.71 9.88
CA ARG A 116 42.70 -41.31 8.62
C ARG A 116 43.53 -40.82 7.44
N ARG A 117 44.29 -41.73 6.85
CA ARG A 117 45.11 -41.48 5.66
C ARG A 117 44.28 -41.61 4.39
N LYS A 118 44.48 -40.67 3.46
CA LYS A 118 43.96 -40.72 2.09
C LYS A 118 44.99 -41.35 1.14
N ALA A 119 44.59 -41.61 -0.10
CA ALA A 119 45.50 -42.10 -1.13
C ALA A 119 46.68 -41.11 -1.31
N GLY A 120 47.90 -41.65 -1.35
CA GLY A 120 49.14 -40.85 -1.46
C GLY A 120 49.74 -40.38 -0.13
N GLU A 121 49.14 -40.71 1.03
CA GLU A 121 49.62 -40.27 2.35
C GLU A 121 50.28 -41.40 3.18
N ARG A 122 50.68 -42.51 2.55
CA ARG A 122 51.22 -43.71 3.24
C ARG A 122 52.60 -43.48 3.87
N ASP A 123 53.43 -42.65 3.25
CA ASP A 123 54.80 -42.42 3.73
C ASP A 123 54.94 -41.10 4.51
N LEU A 124 53.84 -40.36 4.68
CA LEU A 124 53.84 -39.11 5.42
C LEU A 124 53.92 -39.33 6.95
N PRO A 125 54.61 -38.44 7.68
CA PRO A 125 54.60 -38.44 9.14
C PRO A 125 53.16 -38.29 9.69
N PRO A 126 52.81 -38.99 10.79
CA PRO A 126 51.46 -38.98 11.35
C PRO A 126 51.04 -37.59 11.83
N GLU A 127 51.96 -36.79 12.36
CA GLU A 127 51.70 -35.41 12.79
C GLU A 127 51.29 -34.52 11.62
N LEU A 128 51.92 -34.68 10.46
CA LEU A 128 51.61 -33.92 9.25
C LEU A 128 50.23 -34.31 8.69
N VAL A 129 49.85 -35.59 8.77
CA VAL A 129 48.49 -36.04 8.42
C VAL A 129 47.45 -35.43 9.35
N ARG A 130 47.67 -35.44 10.67
CA ARG A 130 46.77 -34.82 11.66
C ARG A 130 46.61 -33.33 11.41
N GLN A 131 47.71 -32.59 11.21
CA GLN A 131 47.67 -31.15 10.89
C GLN A 131 46.88 -30.87 9.62
N ARG A 132 47.07 -31.66 8.56
CA ARG A 132 46.27 -31.51 7.31
C ARG A 132 44.79 -31.76 7.55
N ARG A 133 44.41 -32.76 8.35
CA ARG A 133 43.00 -33.03 8.67
C ARG A 133 42.36 -31.92 9.48
N VAL A 134 43.08 -31.36 10.46
CA VAL A 134 42.62 -30.17 11.20
C VAL A 134 42.37 -29.00 10.26
N LEU A 135 43.33 -28.69 9.38
CA LEU A 135 43.17 -27.59 8.41
C LEU A 135 42.04 -27.83 7.40
N GLU A 136 41.87 -29.07 6.94
CA GLU A 136 40.78 -29.45 6.05
C GLU A 136 39.42 -29.27 6.72
N HIS A 137 39.29 -29.74 7.97
CA HIS A 137 38.09 -29.56 8.78
C HIS A 137 37.77 -28.07 9.01
N GLN A 138 38.77 -27.26 9.40
CA GLN A 138 38.61 -25.82 9.58
C GLN A 138 38.06 -25.15 8.31
N ARG A 139 38.63 -25.47 7.14
CA ARG A 139 38.13 -24.94 5.86
C ARG A 139 36.69 -25.34 5.57
N ILE A 140 36.30 -26.57 5.92
CA ILE A 140 34.91 -27.04 5.75
C ILE A 140 33.98 -26.27 6.71
N ALA A 141 34.38 -26.09 7.97
CA ALA A 141 33.61 -25.35 8.95
C ALA A 141 33.44 -23.87 8.56
N ASP A 142 34.51 -23.22 8.12
CA ASP A 142 34.50 -21.84 7.65
C ASP A 142 33.59 -21.69 6.43
N ALA A 143 33.73 -22.58 5.42
CA ALA A 143 32.88 -22.56 4.23
C ALA A 143 31.39 -22.80 4.54
N ALA A 144 31.09 -23.70 5.49
CA ALA A 144 29.71 -23.95 5.93
C ALA A 144 29.11 -22.72 6.63
N ARG A 145 29.89 -22.03 7.47
CA ARG A 145 29.48 -20.80 8.14
C ARG A 145 29.30 -19.65 7.16
N GLU A 146 30.18 -19.50 6.18
CA GLU A 146 30.02 -18.50 5.11
C GLU A 146 28.75 -18.77 4.29
N ALA A 147 28.44 -20.03 3.98
CA ALA A 147 27.22 -20.40 3.26
C ALA A 147 25.94 -20.12 4.06
N GLU A 148 25.96 -20.36 5.39
CA GLU A 148 24.87 -19.97 6.29
C GLU A 148 24.67 -18.45 6.30
N LEU A 149 25.75 -17.68 6.47
CA LEU A 149 25.70 -16.22 6.47
C LEU A 149 25.20 -15.66 5.13
N ASP A 150 25.59 -16.24 4.00
CA ASP A 150 25.10 -15.84 2.68
C ASP A 150 23.60 -16.14 2.52
N ALA A 151 23.14 -17.31 2.97
CA ALA A 151 21.72 -17.65 2.97
C ALA A 151 20.89 -16.68 3.84
N GLN A 152 21.41 -16.33 5.03
CA GLN A 152 20.78 -15.35 5.90
C GLN A 152 20.68 -13.97 5.25
N ARG A 153 21.77 -13.47 4.64
CA ARG A 153 21.77 -12.17 3.94
C ARG A 153 20.74 -12.12 2.80
N ARG A 154 20.60 -13.21 2.05
CA ARG A 154 19.59 -13.30 0.96
C ARG A 154 18.17 -13.25 1.52
N LEU A 155 17.91 -13.95 2.62
CA LEU A 155 16.61 -13.90 3.30
C LEU A 155 16.31 -12.48 3.79
N ASP A 156 17.27 -11.85 4.47
CA ASP A 156 17.11 -10.49 5.00
C ASP A 156 16.90 -9.45 3.88
N ALA A 157 17.63 -9.57 2.78
CA ALA A 157 17.45 -8.70 1.62
C ALA A 157 16.05 -8.83 1.00
N THR A 158 15.53 -10.06 0.92
CA THR A 158 14.19 -10.34 0.38
C THR A 158 13.09 -9.80 1.30
N LEU A 159 13.24 -9.96 2.63
CA LEU A 159 12.33 -9.38 3.62
C LEU A 159 12.35 -7.84 3.60
N ALA A 160 13.52 -7.24 3.37
CA ALA A 160 13.64 -5.80 3.21
C ALA A 160 12.92 -5.31 1.94
N GLU A 161 13.05 -6.03 0.83
CA GLU A 161 12.32 -5.74 -0.42
C GLU A 161 10.80 -5.84 -0.21
N GLU A 162 10.32 -6.89 0.48
CA GLU A 162 8.91 -7.07 0.84
C GLU A 162 8.37 -5.85 1.59
N ALA A 163 9.07 -5.43 2.65
CA ALA A 163 8.69 -4.30 3.48
C ALA A 163 8.68 -2.98 2.71
N GLU A 164 9.66 -2.77 1.84
CA GLU A 164 9.73 -1.59 0.97
C GLU A 164 8.54 -1.54 -0.01
N LEU A 165 8.24 -2.66 -0.68
CA LEU A 165 7.14 -2.76 -1.62
C LEU A 165 5.78 -2.57 -0.93
N ALA A 166 5.59 -3.16 0.25
CA ALA A 166 4.39 -2.95 1.06
C ALA A 166 4.21 -1.46 1.45
N ALA A 167 5.29 -0.79 1.86
CA ALA A 167 5.25 0.64 2.18
C ALA A 167 4.93 1.50 0.94
N ARG A 168 5.51 1.18 -0.23
CA ARG A 168 5.22 1.85 -1.50
C ARG A 168 3.75 1.67 -1.91
N ARG A 169 3.20 0.46 -1.76
CA ARG A 169 1.78 0.15 -2.00
C ARG A 169 0.86 0.98 -1.12
N GLN A 170 1.13 1.04 0.18
CA GLN A 170 0.38 1.84 1.15
C GLN A 170 0.40 3.33 0.80
N ASN A 171 1.59 3.89 0.54
CA ASN A 171 1.75 5.29 0.17
C ASN A 171 0.91 5.64 -1.07
N ARG A 172 0.93 4.78 -2.10
CA ARG A 172 0.09 4.98 -3.29
C ARG A 172 -1.40 4.95 -2.99
N ALA A 173 -1.84 4.09 -2.06
CA ALA A 173 -3.24 4.05 -1.63
C ALA A 173 -3.63 5.37 -0.94
N ASP A 174 -2.79 5.86 -0.02
CA ASP A 174 -3.02 7.11 0.71
C ASP A 174 -3.04 8.34 -0.22
N VAL A 175 -2.14 8.41 -1.20
CA VAL A 175 -2.14 9.47 -2.23
C VAL A 175 -3.41 9.42 -3.06
N THR A 176 -3.85 8.24 -3.49
CA THR A 176 -5.07 8.07 -4.30
C THR A 176 -6.31 8.50 -3.50
N ARG A 177 -6.41 8.05 -2.24
CA ARG A 177 -7.48 8.46 -1.32
C ARG A 177 -7.51 9.98 -1.13
N SER A 178 -6.35 10.60 -0.91
CA SER A 178 -6.23 12.06 -0.77
C SER A 178 -6.72 12.80 -2.02
N ARG A 179 -6.37 12.31 -3.22
CA ARG A 179 -6.86 12.91 -4.48
C ARG A 179 -8.37 12.75 -4.65
N ALA A 180 -8.92 11.59 -4.35
CA ALA A 180 -10.36 11.35 -4.42
C ALA A 180 -11.14 12.27 -3.47
N LEU A 181 -10.68 12.43 -2.22
CA LEU A 181 -11.28 13.36 -1.27
C LEU A 181 -11.25 14.81 -1.78
N ARG A 182 -10.16 15.25 -2.41
CA ARG A 182 -10.09 16.60 -3.02
C ARG A 182 -11.11 16.78 -4.15
N LEU A 183 -11.36 15.74 -4.94
CA LEU A 183 -12.39 15.76 -5.99
C LEU A 183 -13.80 15.87 -5.39
N VAL A 184 -14.07 15.14 -4.30
CA VAL A 184 -15.33 15.21 -3.55
C VAL A 184 -15.56 16.62 -3.04
N GLU A 185 -14.60 17.20 -2.32
CA GLU A 185 -14.72 18.56 -1.81
C GLU A 185 -14.86 19.61 -2.91
N TYR A 186 -14.18 19.41 -4.03
CA TYR A 186 -14.30 20.30 -5.17
C TYR A 186 -15.73 20.27 -5.72
N ALA A 187 -16.32 19.09 -5.88
CA ALA A 187 -17.71 18.94 -6.29
C ALA A 187 -18.70 19.57 -5.29
N ASP A 188 -18.48 19.38 -3.98
CA ASP A 188 -19.31 19.98 -2.92
C ASP A 188 -19.27 21.52 -2.98
N ARG A 189 -18.12 22.11 -3.28
CA ARG A 189 -18.00 23.56 -3.47
C ARG A 189 -18.76 24.05 -4.69
N LEU A 190 -18.65 23.34 -5.80
CA LEU A 190 -19.40 23.66 -7.02
C LEU A 190 -20.91 23.57 -6.75
N ALA A 191 -21.35 22.53 -6.04
CA ALA A 191 -22.74 22.37 -5.63
C ALA A 191 -23.19 23.50 -4.69
N ALA A 192 -22.37 23.89 -3.71
CA ALA A 192 -22.67 25.00 -2.81
C ALA A 192 -22.78 26.33 -3.58
N LEU A 193 -21.92 26.60 -4.57
CA LEU A 193 -22.01 27.78 -5.42
C LEU A 193 -23.30 27.80 -6.24
N TYR A 194 -23.63 26.67 -6.87
CA TYR A 194 -24.87 26.51 -7.63
C TYR A 194 -26.12 26.68 -6.75
N ARG A 195 -26.19 25.98 -5.61
CA ARG A 195 -27.30 26.07 -4.64
C ARG A 195 -27.49 27.49 -4.13
N ARG A 196 -26.41 28.19 -3.73
CA ARG A 196 -26.45 29.60 -3.30
C ARG A 196 -27.08 30.50 -4.37
N ALA A 197 -26.70 30.30 -5.64
CA ALA A 197 -27.20 31.09 -6.74
C ALA A 197 -28.69 30.81 -7.04
N LEU A 198 -29.10 29.55 -6.90
CA LEU A 198 -30.48 29.10 -7.07
C LEU A 198 -31.41 29.76 -6.04
N ILE A 199 -31.05 29.71 -4.75
CA ILE A 199 -31.89 30.19 -3.64
C ILE A 199 -31.85 31.72 -3.41
N ARG A 200 -30.86 32.44 -3.96
CA ARG A 200 -30.58 33.86 -3.62
C ARG A 200 -31.79 34.80 -3.71
N ARG A 201 -32.72 34.56 -4.65
CA ARG A 201 -33.93 35.38 -4.85
C ARG A 201 -35.21 34.55 -4.74
N HIS A 202 -35.16 33.45 -3.98
CA HIS A 202 -36.31 32.58 -3.81
C HIS A 202 -37.23 33.11 -2.68
N PRO A 203 -38.57 33.12 -2.85
CA PRO A 203 -39.50 33.58 -1.81
C PRO A 203 -39.39 32.78 -0.49
N GLN A 204 -39.09 31.48 -0.56
CA GLN A 204 -38.92 30.61 0.62
C GLN A 204 -37.45 30.45 1.04
N ARG A 205 -36.60 31.45 0.76
CA ARG A 205 -35.15 31.35 0.99
C ARG A 205 -34.79 30.84 2.40
N ASP A 206 -35.41 31.39 3.43
CA ASP A 206 -34.98 31.12 4.81
C ASP A 206 -35.30 29.69 5.24
N ALA A 207 -36.44 29.14 4.80
CA ALA A 207 -36.80 27.73 4.99
C ALA A 207 -35.86 26.79 4.22
N LEU A 208 -35.41 27.18 3.02
CA LEU A 208 -34.48 26.38 2.24
C LEU A 208 -33.08 26.38 2.85
N VAL A 209 -32.62 27.54 3.33
CA VAL A 209 -31.32 27.66 4.00
C VAL A 209 -31.28 26.83 5.28
N SER A 210 -32.35 26.75 6.06
CA SER A 210 -32.38 25.93 7.29
C SER A 210 -32.38 24.43 7.01
N SER A 211 -32.93 23.99 5.88
CA SER A 211 -32.90 22.59 5.44
C SER A 211 -31.61 22.18 4.70
N TRP A 212 -30.64 23.09 4.60
CA TRP A 212 -29.49 22.93 3.72
C TRP A 212 -28.43 21.97 4.28
N ARG A 213 -28.16 20.89 3.54
CA ARG A 213 -26.95 20.07 3.69
C ARG A 213 -25.82 20.55 2.78
N SER A 214 -24.65 20.83 3.34
CA SER A 214 -23.46 21.26 2.59
C SER A 214 -23.04 20.23 1.54
N ASP A 215 -23.19 18.96 1.89
CA ASP A 215 -22.61 17.86 1.15
C ASP A 215 -23.51 17.50 -0.04
N LEU A 216 -22.90 17.22 -1.19
CA LEU A 216 -23.61 16.86 -2.41
C LEU A 216 -24.03 15.39 -2.38
N ALA A 217 -23.09 14.52 -2.04
CA ALA A 217 -23.26 13.11 -1.79
C ALA A 217 -22.05 12.61 -0.98
N GLY A 218 -22.21 11.52 -0.23
CA GLY A 218 -21.09 10.89 0.46
C GLY A 218 -19.95 10.55 -0.51
N PRO A 219 -18.69 10.54 -0.05
CA PRO A 219 -17.58 10.06 -0.86
C PRO A 219 -17.77 8.57 -1.21
N PRO A 220 -17.20 8.08 -2.33
CA PRO A 220 -17.28 6.67 -2.70
C PRO A 220 -16.78 5.76 -1.57
N ALA A 221 -17.41 4.60 -1.38
CA ALA A 221 -17.14 3.70 -0.27
C ALA A 221 -15.65 3.32 -0.15
N TRP A 222 -14.98 3.09 -1.29
CA TRP A 222 -13.55 2.73 -1.34
C TRP A 222 -12.63 3.85 -0.84
N VAL A 223 -13.08 5.11 -0.83
CA VAL A 223 -12.31 6.24 -0.29
C VAL A 223 -12.32 6.22 1.24
N LEU A 224 -13.44 5.79 1.84
CA LEU A 224 -13.65 5.77 3.28
C LEU A 224 -13.13 4.48 3.94
N ALA A 225 -13.17 3.37 3.22
CA ALA A 225 -12.69 2.09 3.72
C ALA A 225 -11.17 1.92 3.50
N ASP A 226 -10.55 1.04 4.28
CA ASP A 226 -9.21 0.52 3.98
C ASP A 226 -9.23 -0.49 2.80
N ASP A 227 -10.40 -0.68 2.17
CA ASP A 227 -10.68 -1.61 1.06
C ASP A 227 -9.89 -1.38 -0.23
N ILE A 228 -9.18 -0.25 -0.36
CA ILE A 228 -8.26 -0.02 -1.50
C ILE A 228 -7.14 -1.05 -1.50
N ILE A 229 -6.77 -1.52 -0.31
CA ILE A 229 -5.73 -2.50 -0.09
C ILE A 229 -6.45 -3.84 0.13
N PRO A 230 -6.62 -4.68 -0.90
CA PRO A 230 -7.10 -6.03 -0.65
C PRO A 230 -6.16 -6.68 0.36
N SER A 231 -6.74 -7.12 1.47
CA SER A 231 -6.09 -7.88 2.53
C SER A 231 -5.76 -9.27 1.99
N HIS A 232 -4.69 -9.38 1.22
CA HIS A 232 -4.20 -10.66 0.69
C HIS A 232 -3.57 -11.57 1.76
N ARG A 233 -3.86 -11.34 3.05
CA ARG A 233 -3.54 -12.34 4.08
C ARG A 233 -4.56 -13.46 3.95
N ALA A 234 -4.25 -14.44 3.11
CA ALA A 234 -4.98 -15.69 3.08
C ALA A 234 -5.03 -16.26 4.52
N PRO A 235 -6.22 -16.60 5.06
CA PRO A 235 -6.32 -17.33 6.31
C PRO A 235 -5.87 -18.78 6.04
N GLY A 236 -4.57 -19.05 6.22
CA GLY A 236 -4.02 -20.38 5.91
C GLY A 236 -2.53 -20.52 6.13
N ALA A 237 -2.03 -20.13 7.31
CA ALA A 237 -0.69 -20.50 7.78
C ALA A 237 -0.66 -20.65 9.31
N ALA A 238 -1.70 -21.29 9.84
CA ALA A 238 -1.74 -21.82 11.20
C ALA A 238 -2.32 -23.23 11.13
N ALA A 239 -1.45 -24.20 10.84
CA ALA A 239 -1.60 -25.61 11.16
C ALA A 239 -0.19 -26.19 11.28
#